data_AF-A0A963B3B3-F1
#
_entry.id   AF-A0A963B3B3-F1
#
_cell.length_a   1.000
_cell.length_b   1.000
_cell.length_c   1.000
_cell.angle_alpha   90.00
_cell.angle_beta   90.00
_cell.angle_gamma   90.00
#
_symmetry.space_group_name_H-M   'P 1'
#
loop_
_entity.id
_entity.type
_entity.pdbx_description
1 polymer ?
#
loop_
_entity_poly.entity_id
_entity_poly.type
_entity_poly.pdbx_seq_one_letter_code
_entity_poly.pdbx_strand_id
1 'polypeptide(L)'
;MAVAAPKAEKANVFAWEGSDRRGKRIKGETRAASMALVRADLRRQGINPIKVTKKSTLFKSRKKKIRPGDIAVFSRQLATMMSSGVPLVQAFDIVGRGHDNPSMQDLILSIKADVEGGTALAEALKKHPLYFDDLFCNLVHAGEQAG
;
A
#
# COMPACT_ATOMS: atom_id res chain seq x y z
N MET A 1 -20.18 42.52 -11.88
CA MET A 1 -19.77 41.72 -10.70
C MET A 1 -19.26 40.37 -11.21
N ALA A 2 -17.94 40.14 -11.17
CA ALA A 2 -17.33 38.91 -11.69
C ALA A 2 -17.61 37.75 -10.73
N VAL A 3 -18.31 36.71 -11.20
CA VAL A 3 -18.57 35.49 -10.42
C VAL A 3 -17.30 34.64 -10.50
N ALA A 4 -16.59 34.52 -9.38
CA ALA A 4 -15.40 33.69 -9.28
C ALA A 4 -15.75 32.22 -9.52
N ALA A 5 -15.00 31.56 -10.42
CA ALA A 5 -15.13 30.13 -10.68
C ALA A 5 -14.77 29.31 -9.43
N PRO A 6 -15.54 28.27 -9.06
CA PRO A 6 -15.24 27.47 -7.88
C PRO A 6 -13.95 26.67 -8.09
N LYS A 7 -13.00 26.85 -7.16
CA LYS A 7 -11.76 26.08 -7.03
C LYS A 7 -12.10 24.58 -7.04
N ALA A 8 -11.40 23.79 -7.86
CA ALA A 8 -11.53 22.33 -7.90
C ALA A 8 -11.14 21.72 -6.54
N GLU A 9 -12.11 21.55 -5.65
CA GLU A 9 -11.94 20.91 -4.35
C GLU A 9 -11.66 19.41 -4.52
N LYS A 10 -10.64 18.91 -3.83
CA LYS A 10 -10.23 17.50 -3.85
C LYS A 10 -11.42 16.59 -3.52
N ALA A 11 -11.84 15.77 -4.49
CA ALA A 11 -12.94 14.83 -4.32
C ALA A 11 -12.57 13.76 -3.27
N ASN A 12 -13.36 13.66 -2.21
CA ASN A 12 -13.26 12.62 -1.19
C ASN A 12 -14.37 11.58 -1.41
N VAL A 13 -14.14 10.34 -0.97
CA VAL A 13 -15.18 9.31 -0.93
C VAL A 13 -16.04 9.52 0.32
N PHE A 14 -17.36 9.55 0.15
CA PHE A 14 -18.34 9.63 1.22
C PHE A 14 -19.22 8.38 1.20
N ALA A 15 -19.35 7.73 2.34
CA ALA A 15 -20.35 6.69 2.54
C ALA A 15 -21.64 7.35 3.05
N TRP A 16 -22.77 6.98 2.45
CA TRP A 16 -24.06 7.56 2.76
C TRP A 16 -25.15 6.49 2.89
N GLU A 17 -26.15 6.83 3.69
CA GLU A 17 -27.40 6.09 3.84
C GLU A 17 -28.55 7.08 3.64
N GLY A 18 -29.57 6.67 2.90
CA GLY A 18 -30.74 7.48 2.63
C GLY A 18 -31.98 6.63 2.42
N SER A 19 -33.15 7.27 2.36
CA SER A 19 -34.41 6.62 2.03
C SER A 19 -34.95 7.13 0.70
N ASP A 20 -35.37 6.23 -0.16
CA ASP A 20 -36.11 6.56 -1.39
C ASP A 20 -37.54 7.06 -1.06
N ARG A 21 -38.26 7.62 -2.04
CA ARG A 21 -39.65 8.10 -1.92
C ARG A 21 -40.62 7.05 -1.40
N ARG A 22 -40.32 5.75 -1.58
CA ARG A 22 -41.09 4.62 -1.08
C ARG A 22 -40.73 4.22 0.37
N GLY A 23 -39.90 5.01 1.06
CA GLY A 23 -39.42 4.72 2.42
C GLY A 23 -38.34 3.64 2.51
N LYS A 24 -37.91 3.04 1.38
CA LYS A 24 -36.88 2.01 1.35
C LYS A 24 -35.50 2.62 1.65
N ARG A 25 -34.81 2.09 2.66
CA ARG A 25 -33.43 2.48 2.99
C ARG A 25 -32.46 1.92 1.95
N ILE A 26 -31.60 2.79 1.45
CA ILE A 26 -30.53 2.49 0.51
C ILE A 26 -29.23 3.10 1.01
N LYS A 27 -28.12 2.44 0.70
CA LYS A 27 -26.79 2.85 1.12
C LYS A 27 -25.85 2.79 -0.07
N GLY A 28 -24.86 3.66 -0.09
CA GLY A 28 -23.92 3.74 -1.19
C GLY A 28 -22.69 4.58 -0.86
N GLU A 29 -21.79 4.66 -1.82
CA GLU A 29 -20.60 5.48 -1.75
C GLU A 29 -20.60 6.44 -2.93
N THR A 30 -20.27 7.70 -2.69
CA THR A 30 -20.15 8.71 -3.74
C THR A 30 -18.88 9.50 -3.56
N ARG A 31 -18.29 9.96 -4.67
CA ARG A 31 -17.16 10.89 -4.65
C ARG A 31 -17.67 12.31 -4.82
N ALA A 32 -17.31 13.20 -3.91
CA ALA A 32 -17.67 14.61 -3.99
C ALA A 32 -16.60 15.48 -3.33
N ALA A 33 -16.62 16.78 -3.62
CA ALA A 33 -15.75 17.74 -2.96
C ALA A 33 -16.13 17.98 -1.49
N SER A 34 -17.43 17.95 -1.15
CA SER A 34 -17.94 18.22 0.19
C SER A 34 -19.18 17.40 0.55
N MET A 35 -19.49 17.27 1.85
CA MET A 35 -20.71 16.59 2.31
C MET A 35 -21.99 17.28 1.82
N ALA A 36 -21.96 18.61 1.66
CA ALA A 36 -23.09 19.38 1.17
C ALA A 36 -23.43 18.99 -0.28
N LEU A 37 -22.40 18.81 -1.12
CA LEU A 37 -22.57 18.34 -2.49
C LEU A 37 -23.13 16.91 -2.55
N VAL A 38 -22.67 16.01 -1.67
CA VAL A 38 -23.24 14.66 -1.56
C VAL A 38 -24.74 14.72 -1.22
N ARG A 39 -25.13 15.52 -0.21
CA ARG A 39 -26.53 15.66 0.18
C ARG A 39 -27.39 16.26 -0.93
N ALA A 40 -26.87 17.25 -1.66
CA ALA A 40 -27.56 17.87 -2.78
C ALA A 40 -27.78 16.87 -3.94
N ASP A 41 -26.75 16.09 -4.29
CA ASP A 41 -26.85 15.09 -5.35
C ASP A 41 -27.81 13.95 -4.98
N LEU A 42 -27.78 13.47 -3.74
CA LEU A 42 -28.74 12.46 -3.24
C LEU A 42 -30.19 12.95 -3.33
N ARG A 43 -30.47 14.18 -2.93
CA ARG A 43 -31.81 14.76 -3.05
C ARG A 43 -32.26 14.89 -4.50
N ARG A 44 -31.35 15.27 -5.41
CA ARG A 44 -31.63 15.33 -6.86
C ARG A 44 -31.99 13.96 -7.43
N GLN A 45 -31.40 12.88 -6.90
CA GLN A 45 -31.73 11.50 -7.24
C GLN A 45 -33.02 10.99 -6.56
N GLY A 46 -33.73 11.83 -5.80
CA GLY A 46 -34.95 11.43 -5.07
C GLY A 46 -34.68 10.68 -3.75
N ILE A 47 -33.44 10.69 -3.28
CA ILE A 47 -32.99 10.01 -2.06
C ILE A 47 -32.91 11.03 -0.93
N ASN A 48 -33.66 10.81 0.14
CA ASN A 48 -33.54 11.60 1.36
C ASN A 48 -32.33 11.12 2.18
N PRO A 49 -31.25 11.91 2.32
CA PRO A 49 -30.05 11.47 3.04
C PRO A 49 -30.29 11.44 4.56
N ILE A 50 -30.05 10.28 5.17
CA ILE A 50 -30.16 10.04 6.62
C ILE A 50 -28.79 10.20 7.27
N LYS A 51 -27.75 9.62 6.67
CA LYS A 51 -26.37 9.66 7.18
C LYS A 51 -25.42 9.92 6.02
N VAL A 52 -24.49 10.85 6.17
CA VAL A 52 -23.42 11.09 5.20
C VAL A 52 -22.13 11.24 6.00
N THR A 53 -21.16 10.39 5.72
CA THR A 53 -19.91 10.31 6.48
C THR A 53 -18.75 10.31 5.50
N LYS A 54 -17.76 11.16 5.73
CA LYS A 54 -16.50 11.11 4.96
C LYS A 54 -15.83 9.78 5.25
N LYS A 55 -15.67 8.94 4.22
CA LYS A 55 -14.86 7.72 4.35
C LYS A 55 -13.43 8.19 4.44
N SER A 56 -12.90 8.15 5.66
CA SER A 56 -11.51 8.50 5.89
C SER A 56 -10.64 7.40 5.31
N THR A 57 -9.88 7.71 4.26
CA THR A 57 -8.81 6.85 3.75
C THR A 57 -7.73 6.59 4.81
N LEU A 58 -7.78 7.30 5.95
CA LEU A 58 -6.91 7.11 7.11
C LEU A 58 -7.11 5.73 7.78
N PHE A 59 -8.26 5.07 7.56
CA PHE A 59 -8.49 3.67 7.97
C PHE A 59 -8.09 2.65 6.89
N LYS A 60 -7.29 3.04 5.88
CA LYS A 60 -6.49 2.02 5.18
C LYS A 60 -5.64 1.35 6.24
N SER A 61 -5.93 0.06 6.49
CA SER A 61 -5.28 -0.81 7.48
C SER A 61 -3.86 -0.37 7.76
N ARG A 62 -3.58 0.05 9.00
CA ARG A 62 -2.24 0.44 9.45
C ARG A 62 -1.28 -0.65 8.99
N LYS A 63 -0.41 -0.32 8.02
CA LYS A 63 0.57 -1.25 7.45
C LYS A 63 1.28 -1.96 8.62
N LYS A 64 1.19 -3.29 8.66
CA LYS A 64 1.68 -4.11 9.77
C LYS A 64 3.19 -3.85 9.93
N LYS A 65 3.64 -3.43 11.10
CA LYS A 65 5.06 -3.11 11.35
C LYS A 65 5.93 -4.33 11.04
N ILE A 66 7.04 -4.11 10.33
CA ILE A 66 8.06 -5.15 10.12
C ILE A 66 8.82 -5.36 11.43
N ARG A 67 8.95 -6.62 11.84
CA ARG A 67 9.68 -7.02 13.05
C ARG A 67 11.00 -7.71 12.67
N PRO A 68 12.00 -7.77 13.55
CA PRO A 68 13.24 -8.50 13.29
C PRO A 68 13.01 -9.98 12.90
N GLY A 69 12.00 -10.62 13.47
CA GLY A 69 11.62 -11.99 13.09
C GLY A 69 11.14 -12.12 11.64
N ASP A 70 10.50 -11.09 11.08
CA ASP A 70 10.07 -11.10 9.68
C ASP A 70 11.29 -11.03 8.74
N ILE A 71 12.30 -10.22 9.09
CA ILE A 71 13.60 -10.16 8.37
C ILE A 71 14.32 -11.51 8.44
N ALA A 72 14.38 -12.14 9.62
CA ALA A 72 15.05 -13.42 9.81
C ALA A 72 14.41 -14.56 9.00
N VAL A 73 13.08 -14.58 8.90
CA VAL A 73 12.35 -15.55 8.07
C VAL A 73 12.66 -15.32 6.59
N PHE A 74 12.59 -14.07 6.12
CA PHE A 74 12.96 -13.71 4.76
C PHE A 74 14.38 -14.15 4.41
N SER A 75 15.38 -13.81 5.23
CA SER A 75 16.79 -14.16 4.96
C SER A 75 16.99 -15.67 4.90
N ARG A 76 16.33 -16.45 5.76
CA ARG A 76 16.42 -17.91 5.75
C ARG A 76 15.80 -18.51 4.49
N GLN A 77 14.61 -18.05 4.12
CA GLN A 77 13.92 -18.52 2.91
C GLN A 77 14.72 -18.19 1.66
N LEU A 78 15.28 -16.97 1.58
CA LEU A 78 16.15 -16.56 0.49
C LEU A 78 17.40 -17.46 0.39
N ALA A 79 18.08 -17.69 1.52
CA ALA A 79 19.27 -18.54 1.56
C ALA A 79 18.97 -19.98 1.09
N THR A 80 17.85 -20.57 1.52
CA THR A 80 17.44 -21.92 1.09
C THR A 80 17.19 -21.97 -0.42
N MET A 81 16.47 -20.98 -0.96
CA MET A 81 16.19 -20.89 -2.40
C MET A 81 17.48 -20.75 -3.22
N MET A 82 18.36 -19.81 -2.82
CA MET A 82 19.65 -19.61 -3.49
C MET A 82 20.54 -20.85 -3.42
N SER A 83 20.60 -21.53 -2.25
CA SER A 83 21.34 -22.79 -2.09
C SER A 83 20.80 -23.92 -2.96
N SER A 84 19.53 -23.82 -3.37
CA SER A 84 18.88 -24.77 -4.26
C SER A 84 19.03 -24.40 -5.74
N GLY A 85 19.84 -23.38 -6.04
CA GLY A 85 20.07 -22.89 -7.41
C GLY A 85 18.94 -22.02 -7.97
N VAL A 86 17.98 -21.60 -7.15
CA VAL A 86 16.92 -20.69 -7.60
C VAL A 86 17.54 -19.30 -7.84
N PRO A 87 17.34 -18.70 -9.03
CA PRO A 87 17.84 -17.37 -9.33
C PRO A 87 17.38 -16.33 -8.32
N LEU A 88 18.25 -15.39 -7.95
CA LEU A 88 18.02 -14.39 -6.90
C LEU A 88 16.69 -13.63 -7.08
N VAL A 89 16.46 -13.06 -8.26
CA VAL A 89 15.24 -12.28 -8.56
C VAL A 89 13.97 -13.14 -8.43
N GLN A 90 14.04 -14.42 -8.82
CA GLN A 90 12.93 -15.35 -8.68
C GLN A 90 12.68 -15.71 -7.21
N ALA A 91 13.75 -15.95 -6.44
CA ALA A 91 13.63 -16.20 -5.00
C ALA A 91 12.99 -15.02 -4.27
N PHE A 92 13.36 -13.79 -4.63
CA PHE A 92 12.72 -12.57 -4.12
C PHE A 92 11.22 -12.50 -4.45
N ASP A 93 10.82 -12.84 -5.68
CA ASP A 93 9.39 -12.82 -6.07
C ASP A 93 8.58 -13.88 -5.30
N ILE A 94 9.11 -15.11 -5.16
CA ILE A 94 8.46 -16.19 -4.42
C ILE A 94 8.29 -15.82 -2.94
N VAL A 95 9.38 -15.41 -2.28
CA VAL A 95 9.36 -15.07 -0.86
C VAL A 95 8.55 -13.81 -0.60
N GLY A 96 8.69 -12.79 -1.45
CA GLY A 96 7.97 -11.53 -1.33
C GLY A 96 6.46 -11.70 -1.42
N ARG A 97 5.96 -12.54 -2.34
CA ARG A 97 4.51 -12.83 -2.47
C ARG A 97 4.00 -13.75 -1.37
N GLY A 98 4.85 -14.64 -0.85
CA GLY A 98 4.48 -15.62 0.18
C GLY A 98 4.50 -15.08 1.62
N HIS A 99 4.96 -13.85 1.86
CA HIS A 99 5.17 -13.34 3.22
C HIS A 99 3.88 -12.79 3.86
N ASP A 100 3.52 -13.22 5.08
CA ASP A 100 2.25 -12.83 5.75
C ASP A 100 2.12 -11.34 6.14
N ASN A 101 3.23 -10.60 6.14
CA ASN A 101 3.25 -9.17 6.46
C ASN A 101 3.27 -8.32 5.17
N PRO A 102 2.18 -7.60 4.82
CA PRO A 102 2.12 -6.78 3.61
C PRO A 102 3.23 -5.73 3.50
N SER A 103 3.69 -5.19 4.63
CA SER A 103 4.77 -4.19 4.60
C SER A 103 6.11 -4.83 4.26
N MET A 104 6.31 -6.09 4.66
CA MET A 104 7.48 -6.87 4.26
C MET A 104 7.40 -7.29 2.79
N GLN A 105 6.20 -7.64 2.30
CA GLN A 105 5.98 -7.89 0.87
C GLN A 105 6.40 -6.67 0.04
N ASP A 106 5.90 -5.48 0.40
CA ASP A 106 6.27 -4.23 -0.26
C ASP A 106 7.78 -3.97 -0.24
N LEU A 107 8.44 -4.22 0.90
CA LEU A 107 9.89 -4.07 1.05
C LEU A 107 10.66 -5.02 0.14
N ILE A 108 10.35 -6.31 0.18
CA ILE A 108 11.03 -7.34 -0.63
C ILE A 108 10.85 -7.05 -2.13
N LEU A 109 9.63 -6.71 -2.55
CA LEU A 109 9.34 -6.42 -3.96
C LEU A 109 9.99 -5.11 -4.43
N SER A 110 10.17 -4.13 -3.55
CA SER A 110 10.96 -2.93 -3.84
C SER A 110 12.43 -3.27 -4.11
N ILE A 111 13.04 -4.09 -3.25
CA ILE A 111 14.44 -4.52 -3.41
C ILE A 111 14.60 -5.37 -4.67
N LYS A 112 13.65 -6.28 -4.93
CA LYS A 112 13.60 -7.06 -6.17
C LYS A 112 13.65 -6.16 -7.40
N ALA A 113 12.82 -5.12 -7.44
CA ALA A 113 12.75 -4.21 -8.60
C ALA A 113 14.08 -3.47 -8.83
N ASP A 114 14.78 -3.08 -7.77
CA ASP A 114 16.11 -2.47 -7.88
C ASP A 114 17.15 -3.44 -8.45
N VAL A 115 17.15 -4.69 -7.98
CA VAL A 115 18.07 -5.75 -8.43
C VAL A 115 17.76 -6.17 -9.87
N GLU A 116 16.48 -6.29 -10.22
CA GLU A 116 16.02 -6.54 -11.59
C GLU A 116 16.41 -5.39 -12.54
N GLY A 117 16.49 -4.16 -12.03
CA GLY A 117 17.01 -2.99 -12.73
C GLY A 117 18.55 -2.92 -12.82
N GLY A 118 19.27 -3.91 -12.29
CA GLY A 118 20.74 -3.99 -12.34
C GLY A 118 21.47 -3.35 -11.16
N THR A 119 20.77 -2.93 -10.10
CA THR A 119 21.40 -2.48 -8.86
C THR A 119 21.99 -3.67 -8.11
N ALA A 120 23.21 -3.55 -7.60
CA ALA A 120 23.78 -4.58 -6.71
C ALA A 120 22.89 -4.80 -5.48
N LEU A 121 22.78 -6.04 -5.00
CA LEU A 121 21.90 -6.40 -3.89
C LEU A 121 22.28 -5.63 -2.62
N ALA A 122 23.57 -5.52 -2.30
CA ALA A 122 24.03 -4.76 -1.14
C ALA A 122 23.59 -3.28 -1.21
N GLU A 123 23.65 -2.66 -2.39
CA GLU A 123 23.23 -1.26 -2.58
C GLU A 123 21.71 -1.10 -2.51
N ALA A 124 20.95 -2.07 -3.02
CA ALA A 124 19.49 -2.10 -2.89
C ALA A 124 19.06 -2.21 -1.40
N LEU A 125 19.74 -3.05 -0.62
CA LEU A 125 19.49 -3.20 0.82
C LEU A 125 19.83 -1.94 1.62
N LYS A 126 20.93 -1.24 1.28
CA LYS A 126 21.35 0.02 1.91
C LYS A 126 20.31 1.14 1.80
N LYS A 127 19.41 1.11 0.80
CA LYS A 127 18.29 2.04 0.71
C LYS A 127 17.27 1.88 1.86
N HIS A 128 17.37 0.80 2.64
CA HIS A 128 16.46 0.44 3.72
C HIS A 128 17.19 0.25 5.08
N PRO A 129 17.88 1.30 5.59
CA PRO A 129 18.77 1.18 6.77
C PRO A 129 18.02 0.89 8.10
N LEU A 130 16.70 1.06 8.12
CA LEU A 130 15.87 0.69 9.28
C LEU A 130 15.82 -0.83 9.50
N TYR A 131 16.04 -1.61 8.45
CA TYR A 131 15.87 -3.07 8.46
C TYR A 131 17.16 -3.82 8.18
N PHE A 132 18.08 -3.22 7.43
CA PHE A 132 19.39 -3.79 7.11
C PHE A 132 20.45 -2.80 7.58
N ASP A 133 21.22 -3.20 8.58
CA ASP A 133 22.34 -2.40 9.09
C ASP A 133 23.56 -2.49 8.16
N ASP A 134 24.57 -1.69 8.46
CA ASP A 134 25.80 -1.64 7.66
C ASP A 134 26.52 -2.99 7.65
N LEU A 135 26.51 -3.72 8.77
CA LEU A 135 27.12 -5.03 8.87
C LEU A 135 26.45 -6.03 7.92
N PHE A 136 25.11 -6.07 7.91
CA PHE A 136 24.34 -6.90 6.99
C PHE A 136 24.69 -6.59 5.53
N CYS A 137 24.68 -5.30 5.17
CA CYS A 137 24.95 -4.88 3.79
C CYS A 137 26.39 -5.20 3.37
N ASN A 138 27.37 -5.04 4.27
CA ASN A 138 28.77 -5.36 3.99
C ASN A 138 29.01 -6.87 3.81
N LEU A 139 28.33 -7.72 4.59
CA LEU A 139 28.39 -9.17 4.43
C LEU A 139 27.79 -9.61 3.09
N VAL A 140 26.65 -9.02 2.70
CA VAL A 140 26.04 -9.29 1.39
C VAL A 140 26.96 -8.84 0.26
N HIS A 141 27.57 -7.66 0.37
CA HIS A 141 28.52 -7.17 -0.62
C HIS A 141 29.70 -8.13 -0.81
N ALA A 142 30.29 -8.61 0.29
CA ALA A 142 31.37 -9.59 0.23
C ALA A 142 30.92 -10.90 -0.43
N GLY A 143 29.70 -11.36 -0.15
CA GLY A 143 29.10 -12.52 -0.80
C GLY A 143 28.91 -12.32 -2.31
N GLU A 144 28.34 -11.18 -2.73
CA GLU A 144 28.16 -10.86 -4.15
C GLU A 144 29.47 -10.82 -4.94
N GLN A 145 30.57 -10.39 -4.31
CA GLN A 145 31.90 -10.39 -4.94
C GLN A 145 32.54 -11.78 -4.99
N ALA A 146 32.23 -12.66 -4.04
CA ALA A 146 32.78 -14.01 -3.97
C ALA A 146 32.08 -14.98 -4.95
N GLY A 147 30.81 -14.72 -5.28
CA GLY A 147 29.95 -15.61 -6.07
C GLY A 147 29.19 -16.61 -5.20
#